data_AF-A0A382PQ08-F1
#
_entry.id   AF-A0A382PQ08-F1
#
_cell.length_a   1.000
_cell.length_b   1.000
_cell.length_c   1.000
_cell.angle_alpha   90.00
_cell.angle_beta   90.00
_cell.angle_gamma   90.00
#
_symmetry.space_group_name_H-M   'P 1'
#
loop_
_entity.id
_entity.type
_entity.pdbx_description
1 polymer ?
#
loop_
_entity_poly.entity_id
_entity_poly.type
_entity_poly.pdbx_seq_one_letter_code
_entity_poly.pdbx_strand_id
1 'polypeptide(L)'
;LAWDKNPDKAWSDLVDKLLDSPHYGERWGQHWLDVARYADTGGYSNDYERSNAWRYRDYVIRAFNDDKPYDEFVVEQLAGDELWDSQPKGEKNSELLVASSFLRMGPWDPAMTKAPQARQIFLDDVVNSVGQTFLSTTMRCLKCHDHKFDPLPTRDYYRMYSVFAGTQLAERPAAFLKKENLDGLKQNKAATQRLLDFAQEKYQALLKKQEDAARAWFAKHGKKYLSEDKRKGLPDEEKPPRHVGLTPEEQGRLKVRRQDDWIWKRRLERYQPMVQGVYNGPTPKFLNARALRMPNKPGKKPPVTSHILLGGALEAPSDKVGPGVLSALAVPVSAKSANPY
;
A
#
# COMPACT_ATOMS: atom_id res chain seq x y z
N LEU A 1 -13.11 41.49 27.06
CA LEU A 1 -13.12 40.45 26.00
C LEU A 1 -14.52 40.34 25.39
N ALA A 2 -14.69 39.69 24.23
CA ALA A 2 -16.03 39.42 23.67
C ALA A 2 -16.89 38.59 24.65
N TRP A 3 -16.24 37.67 25.36
CA TRP A 3 -16.81 36.89 26.47
C TRP A 3 -17.52 37.75 27.52
N ASP A 4 -16.88 38.83 28.00
CA ASP A 4 -17.44 39.66 29.08
C ASP A 4 -18.71 40.42 28.68
N LYS A 5 -18.99 40.54 27.37
CA LYS A 5 -20.17 41.23 26.84
C LYS A 5 -21.33 40.29 26.58
N ASN A 6 -21.05 39.10 26.04
CA ASN A 6 -22.03 38.07 25.75
C ASN A 6 -21.33 36.71 25.66
N PRO A 7 -21.28 35.93 26.76
CA PRO A 7 -20.58 34.65 26.81
C PRO A 7 -21.07 33.63 25.77
N ASP A 8 -22.39 33.50 25.60
CA ASP A 8 -22.98 32.49 24.70
C ASP A 8 -22.61 32.76 23.24
N LYS A 9 -22.71 34.01 22.81
CA LYS A 9 -22.30 34.41 21.45
C LYS A 9 -20.79 34.24 21.27
N ALA A 10 -19.99 34.66 22.25
CA ALA A 10 -18.53 34.53 22.16
C ALA A 10 -18.07 33.06 22.07
N TRP A 11 -18.78 32.14 22.74
CA TRP A 11 -18.55 30.71 22.63
C TRP A 11 -18.92 30.17 21.24
N SER A 12 -20.11 30.50 20.73
CA SER A 12 -20.54 30.09 19.38
C SER A 12 -19.58 30.61 18.31
N ASP A 13 -19.26 31.90 18.34
CA ASP A 13 -18.34 32.54 17.39
C ASP A 13 -16.94 31.88 17.43
N LEU A 14 -16.49 31.42 18.61
CA LEU A 14 -15.23 30.68 18.75
C LEU A 14 -15.32 29.29 18.12
N VAL A 15 -16.41 28.55 18.36
CA VAL A 15 -16.63 27.24 17.76
C VAL A 15 -16.66 27.35 16.24
N ASP A 16 -17.45 28.28 15.69
CA ASP A 16 -17.55 28.50 14.24
C ASP A 16 -16.17 28.84 13.65
N LYS A 17 -15.43 29.74 14.30
CA LYS A 17 -14.05 30.08 13.88
C LYS A 17 -13.12 28.86 13.88
N LEU A 18 -13.26 27.96 14.85
CA LEU A 18 -12.42 26.76 14.96
C LEU A 18 -12.80 25.70 13.92
N LEU A 19 -14.10 25.57 13.60
CA LEU A 19 -14.60 24.67 12.56
C LEU A 19 -14.24 25.18 11.15
N ASP A 20 -14.33 26.49 10.90
CA ASP A 20 -13.98 27.12 9.63
C ASP A 20 -12.46 27.18 9.36
N SER A 21 -11.64 26.86 10.37
CA SER A 21 -10.19 26.87 10.23
C SER A 21 -9.72 25.70 9.36
N PRO A 22 -8.83 25.92 8.37
CA PRO A 22 -8.28 24.80 7.57
C PRO A 22 -7.49 23.79 8.42
N HIS A 23 -7.05 24.18 9.62
CA HIS A 23 -6.40 23.31 10.60
C HIS A 23 -7.36 22.33 11.28
N TYR A 24 -8.68 22.51 11.16
CA TYR A 24 -9.68 21.57 11.67
C TYR A 24 -9.46 20.17 11.09
N GLY A 25 -9.40 20.05 9.77
CA GLY A 25 -9.18 18.78 9.08
C GLY A 25 -7.78 18.20 9.29
N GLU A 26 -6.76 19.02 9.53
CA GLU A 26 -5.43 18.53 9.94
C GLU A 26 -5.49 17.87 11.31
N ARG A 27 -6.21 18.49 12.26
CA ARG A 27 -6.33 17.98 13.63
C ARG A 27 -7.22 16.74 13.71
N TRP A 28 -8.40 16.77 13.11
CA TRP A 28 -9.32 15.62 13.10
C TRP A 28 -8.84 14.49 12.19
N GLY A 29 -8.20 14.85 11.07
CA GLY A 29 -7.58 13.90 10.17
C GLY A 29 -6.51 13.05 10.87
N GLN A 30 -5.75 13.60 11.83
CA GLN A 30 -4.80 12.83 12.62
C GLN A 30 -5.47 11.64 13.34
N HIS A 31 -6.62 11.88 13.99
CA HIS A 31 -7.36 10.82 14.68
C HIS A 31 -7.84 9.74 13.71
N TRP A 32 -8.31 10.14 12.52
CA TRP A 32 -8.69 9.17 11.49
C TRP A 32 -7.50 8.39 10.95
N LEU A 33 -6.35 9.03 10.78
CA LEU A 33 -5.15 8.40 10.25
C LEU A 33 -4.59 7.33 11.21
N ASP A 34 -4.77 7.52 12.53
CA ASP A 34 -4.47 6.49 13.52
C ASP A 34 -5.40 5.27 13.34
N VAL A 35 -6.70 5.49 13.15
CA VAL A 35 -7.69 4.43 12.89
C VAL A 35 -7.41 3.70 11.58
N ALA A 36 -7.09 4.45 10.52
CA ALA A 36 -6.71 3.92 9.22
C ALA A 36 -5.34 3.22 9.23
N ARG A 37 -4.56 3.36 10.32
CA ARG A 37 -3.20 2.81 10.45
C ARG A 37 -2.26 3.36 9.38
N TYR A 38 -2.38 4.66 9.12
CA TYR A 38 -1.58 5.36 8.12
C TYR A 38 -0.09 5.29 8.44
N ALA A 39 0.70 4.97 7.42
CA ALA A 39 2.16 5.06 7.45
C ALA A 39 2.70 5.43 6.08
N ASP A 40 3.76 6.23 6.04
CA ASP A 40 4.50 6.56 4.81
C ASP A 40 5.36 5.39 4.30
N THR A 41 5.42 4.28 5.03
CA THR A 41 6.24 3.10 4.74
C THR A 41 5.48 1.78 4.94
N GLY A 42 6.06 0.67 4.49
CA GLY A 42 5.45 -0.66 4.46
C GLY A 42 5.19 -1.29 5.84
N GLY A 43 5.89 -0.84 6.89
CA GLY A 43 6.01 -1.57 8.14
C GLY A 43 6.81 -2.87 7.96
N TYR A 44 7.19 -3.54 9.05
CA TYR A 44 7.96 -4.82 9.07
C TYR A 44 9.45 -4.70 8.72
N SER A 45 10.08 -5.85 8.43
CA SER A 45 11.53 -6.06 8.44
C SER A 45 12.29 -5.26 7.38
N ASN A 46 11.66 -5.06 6.22
CA ASN A 46 12.27 -4.32 5.11
C ASN A 46 11.84 -2.85 4.99
N ASP A 47 10.76 -2.47 5.69
CA ASP A 47 10.14 -1.15 5.76
C ASP A 47 10.33 -0.23 4.52
N TYR A 48 9.72 -0.60 3.40
CA TYR A 48 9.88 0.13 2.14
C TYR A 48 8.99 1.38 2.06
N GLU A 49 9.48 2.46 1.43
CA GLU A 49 8.71 3.69 1.23
C GLU A 49 7.45 3.49 0.36
N ARG A 50 6.33 4.07 0.80
CA ARG A 50 5.09 4.26 0.05
C ARG A 50 5.07 5.68 -0.53
N SER A 51 5.75 5.89 -1.66
CA SER A 51 6.08 7.24 -2.16
C SER A 51 4.88 8.18 -2.35
N ASN A 52 3.67 7.67 -2.55
CA ASN A 52 2.45 8.47 -2.74
C ASN A 52 1.39 8.25 -1.64
N ALA A 53 1.77 7.71 -0.48
CA ALA A 53 0.85 7.54 0.66
C ALA A 53 0.30 8.88 1.17
N TRP A 54 1.10 9.94 1.12
CA TRP A 54 0.72 11.31 1.50
C TRP A 54 -0.58 11.80 0.85
N ARG A 55 -0.94 11.29 -0.34
CA ARG A 55 -2.19 11.65 -1.00
C ARG A 55 -3.41 11.19 -0.22
N TYR A 56 -3.35 10.02 0.41
CA TYR A 56 -4.44 9.52 1.27
C TYR A 56 -4.58 10.37 2.53
N ARG A 57 -3.46 10.75 3.17
CA ARG A 57 -3.46 11.70 4.29
C ARG A 57 -4.17 13.00 3.90
N ASP A 58 -3.80 13.58 2.75
CA ASP A 58 -4.38 14.84 2.31
C ASP A 58 -5.85 14.68 1.86
N TYR A 59 -6.24 13.51 1.35
CA TYR A 59 -7.65 13.17 1.10
C TYR A 59 -8.48 13.18 2.39
N VAL A 60 -7.98 12.58 3.47
CA VAL A 60 -8.65 12.58 4.77
C VAL A 60 -8.82 14.01 5.29
N ILE A 61 -7.75 14.82 5.24
CA ILE A 61 -7.79 16.22 5.68
C ILE A 61 -8.85 17.01 4.89
N ARG A 62 -8.89 16.84 3.56
CA ARG A 62 -9.91 17.48 2.71
C ARG A 62 -11.31 16.97 3.04
N ALA A 63 -11.50 15.68 3.26
CA ALA A 63 -12.81 15.12 3.59
C ALA A 63 -13.39 15.72 4.88
N PHE A 64 -12.55 15.97 5.89
CA PHE A 64 -12.99 16.68 7.11
C PHE A 64 -13.27 18.17 6.87
N ASN A 65 -12.40 18.88 6.13
CA ASN A 65 -12.60 20.30 5.85
C ASN A 65 -13.79 20.59 4.92
N ASP A 66 -14.08 19.67 3.99
CA ASP A 66 -15.19 19.77 3.05
C ASP A 66 -16.52 19.24 3.65
N ASP A 67 -16.53 18.85 4.94
CA ASP A 67 -17.66 18.20 5.63
C ASP A 67 -18.28 17.06 4.82
N LYS A 68 -17.42 16.15 4.32
CA LYS A 68 -17.86 15.05 3.45
C LYS A 68 -18.86 14.16 4.20
N PRO A 69 -20.03 13.83 3.60
CA PRO A 69 -20.97 12.89 4.19
C PRO A 69 -20.30 11.57 4.56
N TYR A 70 -20.55 11.08 5.77
CA TYR A 70 -19.86 9.91 6.30
C TYR A 70 -20.07 8.66 5.44
N ASP A 71 -21.28 8.46 4.91
CA ASP A 71 -21.62 7.36 4.01
C ASP A 71 -20.80 7.40 2.71
N GLU A 72 -20.65 8.58 2.09
CA GLU A 72 -19.76 8.77 0.95
C GLU A 72 -18.30 8.47 1.32
N PHE A 73 -17.83 8.99 2.45
CA PHE A 73 -16.47 8.77 2.94
C PHE A 73 -16.14 7.29 3.20
N VAL A 74 -17.11 6.52 3.70
CA VAL A 74 -17.00 5.07 3.87
C VAL A 74 -16.94 4.36 2.51
N VAL A 75 -17.88 4.65 1.62
CA VAL A 75 -17.99 4.02 0.31
C VAL A 75 -16.74 4.26 -0.54
N GLU A 76 -16.23 5.49 -0.57
CA GLU A 76 -15.01 5.83 -1.32
C GLU A 76 -13.79 5.05 -0.82
N GLN A 77 -13.67 4.83 0.49
CA GLN A 77 -12.56 4.07 1.07
C GLN A 77 -12.64 2.56 0.82
N LEU A 78 -13.84 2.00 0.74
CA LEU A 78 -14.05 0.56 0.53
C LEU A 78 -14.16 0.15 -0.95
N ALA A 79 -14.63 1.05 -1.81
CA ALA A 79 -14.97 0.73 -3.20
C ALA A 79 -14.53 1.81 -4.21
N GLY A 80 -13.71 2.78 -3.80
CA GLY A 80 -13.29 3.88 -4.67
C GLY A 80 -12.56 3.42 -5.95
N ASP A 81 -11.82 2.31 -5.94
CA ASP A 81 -11.23 1.76 -7.16
C ASP A 81 -12.29 1.21 -8.13
N GLU A 82 -13.33 0.55 -7.63
CA GLU A 82 -14.44 0.03 -8.44
C GLU A 82 -15.32 1.17 -8.99
N LEU A 83 -15.61 2.18 -8.16
CA LEU A 83 -16.32 3.40 -8.59
C LEU A 83 -15.51 4.18 -9.62
N TRP A 84 -14.19 4.25 -9.44
CA TRP A 84 -13.32 4.85 -10.44
C TRP A 84 -13.37 4.05 -11.74
N ASP A 85 -13.27 2.72 -11.71
CA ASP A 85 -13.28 1.87 -12.91
C ASP A 85 -14.60 1.99 -13.69
N SER A 86 -15.74 2.17 -13.00
CA SER A 86 -17.08 2.33 -13.62
C SER A 86 -17.33 3.68 -14.28
N GLN A 87 -16.58 4.73 -13.91
CA GLN A 87 -16.72 6.06 -14.50
C GLN A 87 -16.33 6.10 -16.00
N PRO A 88 -16.97 6.96 -16.82
CA PRO A 88 -16.53 7.22 -18.19
C PRO A 88 -15.07 7.71 -18.24
N LYS A 89 -14.34 7.40 -19.32
CA LYS A 89 -12.92 7.77 -19.46
C LYS A 89 -12.64 9.28 -19.33
N GLY A 90 -13.57 10.14 -19.74
CA GLY A 90 -13.44 11.60 -19.65
C GLY A 90 -13.76 12.20 -18.28
N GLU A 91 -14.34 11.41 -17.38
CA GLU A 91 -14.89 11.87 -16.09
C GLU A 91 -14.21 11.18 -14.89
N LYS A 92 -13.05 10.55 -15.13
CA LYS A 92 -12.31 9.82 -14.10
C LYS A 92 -11.87 10.75 -12.96
N ASN A 93 -12.47 10.58 -11.78
CA ASN A 93 -12.06 11.28 -10.57
C ASN A 93 -10.96 10.50 -9.83
N SER A 94 -9.71 10.96 -9.94
CA SER A 94 -8.58 10.29 -9.27
C SER A 94 -8.69 10.28 -7.73
N GLU A 95 -9.54 11.11 -7.13
CA GLU A 95 -9.79 11.09 -5.67
C GLU A 95 -10.32 9.75 -5.19
N LEU A 96 -11.15 9.06 -6.00
CA LEU A 96 -11.68 7.74 -5.65
C LEU A 96 -10.58 6.68 -5.53
N LEU A 97 -9.56 6.74 -6.39
CA LEU A 97 -8.39 5.86 -6.26
C LEU A 97 -7.54 6.21 -5.04
N VAL A 98 -7.49 7.49 -4.66
CA VAL A 98 -6.79 7.94 -3.45
C VAL A 98 -7.51 7.44 -2.21
N ALA A 99 -8.83 7.58 -2.13
CA ALA A 99 -9.65 7.12 -1.01
C ALA A 99 -9.50 5.61 -0.73
N SER A 100 -9.54 4.77 -1.78
CA SER A 100 -9.38 3.31 -1.64
C SER A 100 -7.99 2.85 -1.19
N SER A 101 -7.04 3.78 -1.02
CA SER A 101 -5.75 3.49 -0.37
C SER A 101 -5.92 3.00 1.08
N PHE A 102 -7.05 3.26 1.73
CA PHE A 102 -7.40 2.68 3.04
C PHE A 102 -7.16 1.17 3.09
N LEU A 103 -7.56 0.43 2.04
CA LEU A 103 -7.43 -1.03 1.94
C LEU A 103 -5.97 -1.52 1.83
N ARG A 104 -5.01 -0.60 1.74
CA ARG A 104 -3.57 -0.87 1.66
C ARG A 104 -2.81 -0.44 2.91
N MET A 105 -3.43 0.25 3.86
CA MET A 105 -2.71 0.86 4.99
C MET A 105 -2.04 -0.16 5.91
N GLY A 106 -2.57 -1.38 5.95
CA GLY A 106 -1.99 -2.52 6.64
C GLY A 106 -0.53 -2.83 6.25
N PRO A 107 0.22 -3.49 7.14
CA PRO A 107 1.60 -3.86 6.87
C PRO A 107 1.73 -4.86 5.70
N TRP A 108 2.82 -4.78 4.95
CA TRP A 108 3.07 -5.70 3.83
C TRP A 108 4.55 -6.04 3.66
N ASP A 109 4.90 -7.28 4.00
CA ASP A 109 6.22 -7.85 3.76
C ASP A 109 6.10 -9.35 3.46
N PRO A 110 6.04 -9.75 2.18
CA PRO A 110 5.96 -11.16 1.79
C PRO A 110 7.34 -11.84 1.84
N ALA A 111 8.41 -11.14 2.25
CA ALA A 111 9.72 -11.76 2.37
C ALA A 111 9.68 -12.93 3.37
N MET A 112 10.39 -14.02 3.05
CA MET A 112 10.49 -15.22 3.89
C MET A 112 9.16 -15.91 4.24
N THR A 113 8.06 -15.53 3.58
CA THR A 113 6.73 -16.13 3.76
C THR A 113 6.27 -16.73 2.43
N LYS A 114 5.69 -17.94 2.43
CA LYS A 114 5.20 -18.49 1.15
C LYS A 114 3.99 -17.68 0.67
N ALA A 115 3.85 -17.57 -0.65
CA ALA A 115 2.90 -16.66 -1.26
C ALA A 115 1.43 -16.85 -0.81
N PRO A 116 0.92 -18.10 -0.64
CA PRO A 116 -0.43 -18.31 -0.12
C PRO A 116 -0.62 -17.78 1.32
N GLN A 117 0.35 -17.98 2.21
CA GLN A 117 0.28 -17.43 3.58
C GLN A 117 0.31 -15.90 3.57
N ALA A 118 1.22 -15.28 2.80
CA ALA A 118 1.29 -13.83 2.70
C ALA A 118 -0.03 -13.22 2.15
N ARG A 119 -0.64 -13.90 1.17
CA ARG A 119 -1.95 -13.50 0.63
C ARG A 119 -3.05 -13.56 1.69
N GLN A 120 -3.08 -14.62 2.48
CA GLN A 120 -4.06 -14.78 3.56
C GLN A 120 -3.88 -13.70 4.64
N ILE A 121 -2.64 -13.45 5.08
CA ILE A 121 -2.34 -12.41 6.08
C ILE A 121 -2.85 -11.05 5.63
N PHE A 122 -2.66 -10.70 4.35
CA PHE A 122 -3.20 -9.45 3.80
C PHE A 122 -4.73 -9.40 3.85
N LEU A 123 -5.42 -10.46 3.40
CA LEU A 123 -6.87 -10.49 3.41
C LEU A 123 -7.44 -10.45 4.82
N ASP A 124 -6.84 -11.19 5.75
CA ASP A 124 -7.21 -11.18 7.15
C ASP A 124 -7.05 -9.78 7.77
N ASP A 125 -5.97 -9.07 7.40
CA ASP A 125 -5.72 -7.70 7.85
C ASP A 125 -6.76 -6.72 7.28
N VAL A 126 -7.08 -6.80 5.99
CA VAL A 126 -8.11 -5.96 5.36
C VAL A 126 -9.47 -6.18 6.04
N VAL A 127 -9.90 -7.43 6.20
CA VAL A 127 -11.18 -7.79 6.84
C VAL A 127 -11.22 -7.24 8.26
N ASN A 128 -10.14 -7.41 9.03
CA ASN A 128 -10.09 -6.86 10.38
C ASN A 128 -10.06 -5.33 10.42
N SER A 129 -9.35 -4.68 9.50
CA SER A 129 -9.29 -3.22 9.40
C SER A 129 -10.66 -2.62 9.14
N VAL A 130 -11.39 -3.19 8.19
CA VAL A 130 -12.75 -2.76 7.82
C VAL A 130 -13.69 -2.95 9.00
N GLY A 131 -13.67 -4.13 9.63
CA GLY A 131 -14.52 -4.42 10.79
C GLY A 131 -14.24 -3.50 11.98
N GLN A 132 -12.97 -3.25 12.31
CA GLN A 132 -12.61 -2.36 13.43
C GLN A 132 -12.96 -0.91 13.14
N THR A 133 -12.72 -0.44 11.92
CA THR A 133 -12.89 0.98 11.55
C THR A 133 -14.36 1.37 11.41
N PHE A 134 -15.15 0.53 10.75
CA PHE A 134 -16.52 0.90 10.33
C PHE A 134 -17.62 0.17 11.11
N LEU A 135 -17.31 -0.98 11.71
CA LEU A 135 -18.29 -1.80 12.45
C LEU A 135 -17.97 -1.87 13.95
N SER A 136 -16.91 -1.17 14.40
CA SER A 136 -16.40 -1.21 15.78
C SER A 136 -16.19 -2.64 16.31
N THR A 137 -15.90 -3.59 15.42
CA THR A 137 -15.86 -5.03 15.73
C THR A 137 -14.53 -5.64 15.30
N THR A 138 -13.84 -6.30 16.22
CA THR A 138 -12.58 -6.99 15.91
C THR A 138 -12.85 -8.32 15.22
N MET A 139 -12.48 -8.45 13.95
CA MET A 139 -12.84 -9.63 13.14
C MET A 139 -11.86 -10.80 13.29
N ARG A 140 -10.71 -10.61 13.95
CA ARG A 140 -9.62 -11.59 14.03
C ARG A 140 -10.01 -12.94 14.62
N CYS A 141 -10.82 -12.96 15.69
CA CYS A 141 -11.22 -14.21 16.34
C CYS A 141 -12.15 -15.05 15.45
N LEU A 142 -13.02 -14.38 14.69
CA LEU A 142 -14.01 -15.01 13.82
C LEU A 142 -13.41 -15.81 12.67
N LYS A 143 -12.11 -15.63 12.39
CA LYS A 143 -11.38 -16.43 11.39
C LYS A 143 -11.36 -17.91 11.74
N CYS A 144 -11.26 -18.24 13.04
CA CYS A 144 -10.98 -19.60 13.50
C CYS A 144 -12.18 -20.27 14.18
N HIS A 145 -13.03 -19.48 14.84
CA HIS A 145 -14.21 -19.96 15.55
C HIS A 145 -15.26 -18.85 15.64
N ASP A 146 -16.51 -19.22 15.89
CA ASP A 146 -17.60 -18.25 16.04
C ASP A 146 -17.31 -17.29 17.19
N HIS A 147 -17.76 -16.04 17.08
CA HIS A 147 -17.48 -15.06 18.11
C HIS A 147 -18.00 -15.53 19.48
N LYS A 148 -17.22 -15.30 20.54
CA LYS A 148 -17.50 -15.90 21.86
C LYS A 148 -18.81 -15.41 22.48
N PHE A 149 -19.14 -14.14 22.28
CA PHE A 149 -20.25 -13.48 22.97
C PHE A 149 -21.30 -12.89 22.02
N ASP A 150 -20.91 -12.57 20.79
CA ASP A 150 -21.80 -11.95 19.81
C ASP A 150 -22.30 -13.04 18.84
N PRO A 151 -23.52 -12.92 18.29
CA PRO A 151 -24.09 -13.89 17.36
C PRO A 151 -23.48 -13.75 15.96
N LEU A 152 -22.16 -13.76 15.87
CA LEU A 152 -21.38 -13.61 14.64
C LEU A 152 -20.64 -14.92 14.34
N PRO A 153 -21.16 -15.75 13.42
CA PRO A 153 -20.51 -17.00 13.05
C PRO A 153 -19.25 -16.75 12.21
N THR A 154 -18.34 -17.71 12.24
CA THR A 154 -17.15 -17.82 11.39
C THR A 154 -17.49 -17.62 9.91
N ARG A 155 -18.68 -18.09 9.49
CA ARG A 155 -19.17 -17.91 8.13
C ARG A 155 -19.26 -16.44 7.71
N ASP A 156 -19.65 -15.54 8.61
CA ASP A 156 -19.77 -14.10 8.30
C ASP A 156 -18.42 -13.44 8.10
N TYR A 157 -17.40 -13.89 8.84
CA TYR A 157 -16.03 -13.50 8.56
C TYR A 157 -15.62 -13.85 7.13
N TYR A 158 -15.86 -15.10 6.70
CA TYR A 158 -15.49 -15.52 5.35
C TYR A 158 -16.38 -14.94 4.24
N ARG A 159 -17.59 -14.46 4.57
CA ARG A 159 -18.39 -13.61 3.68
C ARG A 159 -17.70 -12.28 3.43
N MET A 160 -17.31 -11.57 4.49
CA MET A 160 -16.61 -10.31 4.34
C MET A 160 -15.24 -10.49 3.68
N TYR A 161 -14.52 -11.56 4.01
CA TYR A 161 -13.30 -11.99 3.31
C TYR A 161 -13.52 -12.14 1.80
N SER A 162 -14.65 -12.73 1.39
CA SER A 162 -14.96 -12.96 -0.03
C SER A 162 -15.17 -11.66 -0.81
N VAL A 163 -15.63 -10.58 -0.16
CA VAL A 163 -15.71 -9.23 -0.78
C VAL A 163 -14.32 -8.79 -1.26
N PHE A 164 -13.32 -8.95 -0.40
CA PHE A 164 -11.95 -8.47 -0.64
C PHE A 164 -11.02 -9.52 -1.27
N ALA A 165 -11.51 -10.74 -1.53
CA ALA A 165 -10.70 -11.84 -2.07
C ALA A 165 -10.03 -11.50 -3.42
N GLY A 166 -10.59 -10.56 -4.18
CA GLY A 166 -10.02 -10.01 -5.41
C GLY A 166 -9.08 -8.82 -5.24
N THR A 167 -9.06 -8.16 -4.08
CA THR A 167 -8.29 -6.94 -3.83
C THR A 167 -6.80 -7.23 -3.84
N GLN A 168 -6.03 -6.50 -4.65
CA GLN A 168 -4.58 -6.59 -4.76
C GLN A 168 -3.98 -5.21 -4.47
N LEU A 169 -2.85 -5.19 -3.78
CA LEU A 169 -2.09 -3.96 -3.58
C LEU A 169 -1.56 -3.45 -4.92
N ALA A 170 -1.70 -2.14 -5.18
CA ALA A 170 -1.20 -1.56 -6.41
C ALA A 170 -0.73 -0.11 -6.30
N GLU A 171 0.17 0.21 -7.22
CA GLU A 171 0.60 1.53 -7.57
C GLU A 171 0.15 1.81 -8.98
N ARG A 172 -0.72 2.81 -9.09
CA ARG A 172 -1.47 3.12 -10.31
C ARG A 172 -1.24 4.57 -10.70
N PRO A 173 -1.20 4.90 -12.00
CA PRO A 173 -1.32 6.27 -12.45
C PRO A 173 -2.64 6.88 -11.96
N ALA A 174 -2.56 8.07 -11.38
CA ALA A 174 -3.70 8.84 -10.90
C ALA A 174 -3.35 10.32 -11.01
N ALA A 175 -4.03 11.04 -11.89
CA ALA A 175 -3.77 12.45 -12.13
C ALA A 175 -3.86 13.25 -10.82
N PHE A 176 -3.06 14.32 -10.72
CA PHE A 176 -3.21 15.25 -9.61
C PHE A 176 -4.54 15.98 -9.70
N LEU A 177 -5.21 16.15 -8.57
CA LEU A 177 -6.44 16.93 -8.48
C LEU A 177 -6.08 18.41 -8.42
N LYS A 178 -6.95 19.29 -8.93
CA LYS A 178 -6.75 20.75 -8.84
C LYS A 178 -6.64 21.25 -7.39
N LYS A 179 -7.28 20.55 -6.45
CA LYS A 179 -7.31 20.86 -5.02
C LYS A 179 -6.17 20.22 -4.21
N GLU A 180 -5.30 19.43 -4.84
CA GLU A 180 -4.13 18.88 -4.14
C GLU A 180 -3.06 19.97 -3.95
N ASN A 181 -2.43 19.97 -2.77
CA ASN A 181 -1.29 20.83 -2.52
C ASN A 181 -0.05 20.26 -3.24
N LEU A 182 0.39 20.95 -4.29
CA LEU A 182 1.55 20.57 -5.10
C LEU A 182 2.78 21.44 -4.80
N ASP A 183 2.70 22.27 -3.75
CA ASP A 183 3.78 23.18 -3.38
C ASP A 183 5.05 22.40 -3.03
N GLY A 184 6.18 22.93 -3.48
CA GLY A 184 7.46 22.29 -3.25
C GLY A 184 7.73 21.05 -4.11
N LEU A 185 6.76 20.45 -4.82
CA LEU A 185 7.00 19.22 -5.58
C LEU A 185 8.12 19.39 -6.62
N LYS A 186 8.15 20.52 -7.34
CA LYS A 186 9.20 20.81 -8.33
C LYS A 186 10.57 20.98 -7.67
N GLN A 187 10.67 21.78 -6.60
CA GLN A 187 11.92 22.02 -5.88
C GLN A 187 12.45 20.72 -5.25
N ASN A 188 11.57 19.96 -4.59
CA ASN A 188 11.90 18.71 -3.91
C ASN A 188 12.27 17.59 -4.88
N LYS A 189 11.61 17.53 -6.04
CA LYS A 189 12.00 16.63 -7.15
C LYS A 189 13.42 16.94 -7.62
N ALA A 190 13.75 18.21 -7.84
CA ALA A 190 15.09 18.61 -8.25
C ALA A 190 16.15 18.28 -7.18
N ALA A 191 15.83 18.48 -5.89
CA ALA A 191 16.72 18.10 -4.79
C ALA A 191 16.95 16.59 -4.73
N THR A 192 15.88 15.80 -4.87
CA THR A 192 15.97 14.32 -4.89
C THR A 192 16.74 13.83 -6.11
N GLN A 193 16.57 14.47 -7.27
CA GLN A 193 17.33 14.15 -8.47
C GLN A 193 18.83 14.35 -8.25
N ARG A 194 19.26 15.45 -7.63
CA ARG A 194 20.67 15.67 -7.28
C ARG A 194 21.24 14.57 -6.38
N LEU A 195 20.45 14.07 -5.43
CA LEU A 195 20.85 12.96 -4.56
C LEU A 195 20.99 11.64 -5.35
N LEU A 196 20.07 11.39 -6.29
CA LEU A 196 20.17 10.25 -7.19
C LEU A 196 21.42 10.34 -8.08
N ASP A 197 21.66 11.50 -8.69
CA ASP A 197 22.80 11.73 -9.59
C ASP A 197 24.12 11.51 -8.83
N PHE A 198 24.23 12.05 -7.62
CA PHE A 198 25.39 11.82 -6.75
C PHE A 198 25.57 10.33 -6.40
N ALA A 199 24.49 9.64 -6.02
CA ALA A 199 24.53 8.21 -5.70
C ALA A 199 24.99 7.38 -6.90
N GLN A 200 24.48 7.70 -8.10
CA GLN A 200 24.85 7.04 -9.35
C GLN A 200 26.29 7.30 -9.74
N GLU A 201 26.76 8.56 -9.66
CA GLU A 201 28.16 8.90 -9.93
C GLU A 201 29.12 8.09 -9.04
N LYS A 202 28.86 8.07 -7.73
CA LYS A 202 29.70 7.32 -6.78
C LYS A 202 29.60 5.81 -6.95
N TYR A 203 28.42 5.29 -7.28
CA TYR A 203 28.24 3.87 -7.62
C TYR A 203 29.05 3.50 -8.86
N GLN A 204 28.96 4.28 -9.94
CA GLN A 204 29.65 4.01 -11.20
C GLN A 204 31.17 4.09 -11.05
N ALA A 205 31.70 5.00 -10.23
CA ALA A 205 33.14 5.06 -9.95
C ALA A 205 33.67 3.75 -9.32
N LEU A 206 32.95 3.21 -8.33
CA LEU A 206 33.31 1.94 -7.69
C LEU A 206 33.12 0.74 -8.62
N LEU A 207 32.00 0.71 -9.37
CA LEU A 207 31.75 -0.34 -10.34
C LEU A 207 32.81 -0.36 -11.44
N LYS A 208 33.23 0.81 -11.94
CA LYS A 208 34.31 0.93 -12.91
C LYS A 208 35.61 0.33 -12.37
N LYS A 209 36.00 0.69 -11.14
CA LYS A 209 37.21 0.14 -10.48
C LYS A 209 37.15 -1.39 -10.38
N GLN A 210 36.00 -1.93 -10.00
CA GLN A 210 35.78 -3.38 -9.91
C GLN A 210 35.84 -4.06 -11.29
N GLU A 211 35.19 -3.49 -12.32
CA GLU A 211 35.18 -4.06 -13.68
C GLU A 211 36.54 -3.94 -14.38
N ASP A 212 37.32 -2.88 -14.12
CA ASP A 212 38.70 -2.75 -14.61
C ASP A 212 39.60 -3.84 -14.01
N ALA A 213 39.48 -4.09 -12.71
CA ALA A 213 40.21 -5.17 -12.04
C ALA A 213 39.74 -6.56 -12.51
N ALA A 214 38.44 -6.72 -12.78
CA ALA A 214 37.91 -7.94 -13.38
C ALA A 214 38.45 -8.18 -14.78
N ARG A 215 38.51 -7.15 -15.63
CA ARG A 215 39.14 -7.23 -16.97
C ARG A 215 40.60 -7.69 -16.88
N ALA A 216 41.38 -7.10 -15.98
CA ALA A 216 42.77 -7.50 -15.75
C ALA A 216 42.88 -8.96 -15.30
N TRP A 217 41.98 -9.42 -14.42
CA TRP A 217 41.93 -10.82 -13.99
C TRP A 217 41.63 -11.76 -15.17
N PHE A 218 40.61 -11.47 -15.98
CA PHE A 218 40.25 -12.29 -17.16
C PHE A 218 41.41 -12.38 -18.16
N ALA A 219 42.06 -11.24 -18.43
CA ALA A 219 43.24 -11.19 -19.32
C ALA A 219 44.38 -12.06 -18.80
N LYS A 220 44.68 -12.00 -17.50
CA LYS A 220 45.74 -12.82 -16.87
C LYS A 220 45.47 -14.33 -16.98
N HIS A 221 44.20 -14.74 -17.04
CA HIS A 221 43.80 -16.15 -17.13
C HIS A 221 43.49 -16.60 -18.56
N GLY A 222 43.75 -15.75 -19.58
CA GLY A 222 43.46 -16.07 -20.98
C GLY A 222 41.97 -16.26 -21.28
N LYS A 223 41.08 -15.72 -20.44
CA LYS A 223 39.63 -15.88 -20.54
C LYS A 223 38.98 -14.62 -21.14
N LYS A 224 37.86 -14.80 -21.85
CA LYS A 224 37.07 -13.69 -22.38
C LYS A 224 36.40 -12.94 -21.23
N TYR A 225 36.49 -11.61 -21.23
CA TYR A 225 35.82 -10.77 -20.24
C TYR A 225 34.30 -10.95 -20.28
N LEU A 226 33.72 -11.02 -19.08
CA LEU A 226 32.29 -11.04 -18.82
C LEU A 226 31.93 -9.99 -17.76
N SER A 227 30.81 -9.29 -17.98
CA SER A 227 30.27 -8.31 -17.02
C SER A 227 29.86 -8.96 -15.70
N GLU A 228 29.76 -8.18 -14.62
CA GLU A 228 29.31 -8.63 -13.29
C GLU A 228 28.09 -9.57 -13.38
N ASP A 229 27.03 -9.17 -14.08
CA ASP A 229 25.80 -9.96 -14.20
C ASP A 229 26.00 -11.29 -14.92
N LYS A 230 26.82 -11.32 -15.99
CA LYS A 230 27.06 -12.52 -16.78
C LYS A 230 27.98 -13.52 -16.08
N ARG A 231 28.90 -13.03 -15.25
CA ARG A 231 29.86 -13.90 -14.53
C ARG A 231 29.37 -14.38 -13.17
N LYS A 232 28.31 -13.78 -12.60
CA LYS A 232 27.81 -14.09 -11.25
C LYS A 232 27.47 -15.58 -11.04
N GLY A 233 26.97 -16.24 -12.08
CA GLY A 233 26.59 -17.66 -12.05
C GLY A 233 27.70 -18.65 -12.44
N LEU A 234 28.91 -18.18 -12.79
CA LEU A 234 30.02 -19.06 -13.13
C LEU A 234 30.62 -19.71 -11.87
N PRO A 235 31.32 -20.85 -12.00
CA PRO A 235 32.15 -21.40 -10.93
C PRO A 235 33.18 -20.37 -10.43
N ASP A 236 33.60 -20.48 -9.16
CA ASP A 236 34.50 -19.49 -8.54
C ASP A 236 35.89 -19.49 -9.18
N GLU A 237 36.30 -20.59 -9.82
CA GLU A 237 37.54 -20.74 -10.58
C GLU A 237 37.46 -20.08 -11.97
N GLU A 238 36.25 -19.76 -12.43
CA GLU A 238 35.99 -19.17 -13.74
C GLU A 238 35.72 -17.67 -13.70
N LYS A 239 35.72 -17.07 -12.52
CA LYS A 239 35.45 -15.65 -12.34
C LYS A 239 36.41 -15.03 -11.31
N PRO A 240 36.68 -13.72 -11.41
CA PRO A 240 37.39 -13.02 -10.35
C PRO A 240 36.59 -13.04 -9.03
N PRO A 241 37.26 -12.85 -7.89
CA PRO A 241 36.58 -12.62 -6.61
C PRO A 241 35.48 -11.56 -6.75
N ARG A 242 34.37 -11.74 -6.04
CA ARG A 242 33.16 -10.90 -6.17
C ARG A 242 33.45 -9.40 -6.14
N HIS A 243 34.38 -8.95 -5.31
CA HIS A 243 34.76 -7.55 -5.12
C HIS A 243 36.19 -7.25 -5.54
N VAL A 244 36.67 -7.92 -6.60
CA VAL A 244 38.03 -7.73 -7.14
C VAL A 244 38.37 -6.24 -7.32
N GLY A 245 39.56 -5.85 -6.87
CA GLY A 245 40.05 -4.47 -6.96
C GLY A 245 39.49 -3.47 -5.94
N LEU A 246 38.58 -3.89 -5.05
CA LEU A 246 38.01 -3.02 -4.02
C LEU A 246 38.56 -3.31 -2.62
N THR A 247 38.85 -2.26 -1.86
CA THR A 247 39.16 -2.38 -0.41
C THR A 247 37.92 -2.77 0.40
N PRO A 248 38.07 -3.29 1.64
CA PRO A 248 36.92 -3.59 2.50
C PRO A 248 35.96 -2.40 2.70
N GLU A 249 36.49 -1.18 2.82
CA GLU A 249 35.69 0.04 2.94
C GLU A 249 34.92 0.34 1.64
N GLU A 250 35.56 0.15 0.49
CA GLU A 250 34.93 0.33 -0.82
C GLU A 250 33.85 -0.71 -1.09
N GLN A 251 34.01 -1.94 -0.58
CA GLN A 251 32.98 -2.97 -0.62
C GLN A 251 31.74 -2.55 0.16
N GLY A 252 31.94 -2.03 1.38
CA GLY A 252 30.87 -1.46 2.19
C GLY A 252 30.18 -0.29 1.48
N ARG A 253 30.96 0.64 0.93
CA ARG A 253 30.44 1.79 0.17
C ARG A 253 29.67 1.36 -1.08
N LEU A 254 30.17 0.37 -1.84
CA LEU A 254 29.48 -0.14 -3.03
C LEU A 254 28.10 -0.68 -2.68
N LYS A 255 27.97 -1.43 -1.58
CA LYS A 255 26.69 -1.93 -1.08
C LYS A 255 25.73 -0.79 -0.75
N VAL A 256 26.19 0.23 -0.04
CA VAL A 256 25.40 1.43 0.30
C VAL A 256 24.97 2.17 -0.96
N ARG A 257 25.88 2.46 -1.90
CA ARG A 257 25.55 3.20 -3.12
C ARG A 257 24.57 2.48 -4.05
N ARG A 258 24.65 1.15 -4.10
CA ARG A 258 23.65 0.33 -4.81
C ARG A 258 22.26 0.46 -4.19
N GLN A 259 22.18 0.60 -2.85
CA GLN A 259 20.92 0.82 -2.15
C GLN A 259 20.43 2.27 -2.31
N ASP A 260 21.32 3.26 -2.24
CA ASP A 260 21.00 4.68 -2.46
C ASP A 260 20.34 4.91 -3.83
N ASP A 261 20.89 4.34 -4.91
CA ASP A 261 20.32 4.44 -6.26
C ASP A 261 18.84 3.98 -6.28
N TRP A 262 18.54 2.87 -5.60
CA TRP A 262 17.18 2.37 -5.49
C TRP A 262 16.30 3.27 -4.63
N ILE A 263 16.77 3.70 -3.45
CA ILE A 263 16.02 4.58 -2.54
C ILE A 263 15.65 5.88 -3.24
N TRP A 264 16.60 6.53 -3.92
CA TRP A 264 16.35 7.82 -4.56
C TRP A 264 15.47 7.69 -5.80
N LYS A 265 15.61 6.60 -6.59
CA LYS A 265 14.65 6.28 -7.66
C LYS A 265 13.24 6.12 -7.10
N ARG A 266 13.10 5.41 -5.98
CA ARG A 266 11.80 5.21 -5.32
C ARG A 266 11.24 6.52 -4.76
N ARG A 267 12.07 7.37 -4.16
CA ARG A 267 11.69 8.70 -3.66
C ARG A 267 11.21 9.62 -4.78
N LEU A 268 11.82 9.57 -5.97
CA LEU A 268 11.41 10.38 -7.12
C LEU A 268 9.96 10.12 -7.56
N GLU A 269 9.42 8.95 -7.26
CA GLU A 269 8.04 8.58 -7.59
C GLU A 269 7.00 9.35 -6.77
N ARG A 270 7.39 9.95 -5.65
CA ARG A 270 6.56 10.84 -4.83
C ARG A 270 6.08 12.08 -5.60
N TYR A 271 6.81 12.44 -6.67
CA TYR A 271 6.54 13.61 -7.50
C TYR A 271 5.81 13.25 -8.81
N GLN A 272 5.34 12.02 -8.94
CA GLN A 272 4.62 11.55 -10.12
C GLN A 272 3.11 11.48 -9.82
N PRO A 273 2.24 11.68 -10.83
CA PRO A 273 0.80 11.54 -10.68
C PRO A 273 0.43 10.06 -10.52
N MET A 274 0.64 9.53 -9.32
CA MET A 274 0.39 8.14 -8.95
C MET A 274 -0.25 8.05 -7.57
N VAL A 275 -0.83 6.89 -7.28
CA VAL A 275 -1.47 6.58 -6.01
C VAL A 275 -0.99 5.24 -5.46
N GLN A 276 -0.87 5.15 -4.13
CA GLN A 276 -0.58 3.90 -3.41
C GLN A 276 -1.90 3.26 -2.97
N GLY A 277 -2.61 2.64 -3.92
CA GLY A 277 -3.97 2.11 -3.71
C GLY A 277 -4.08 0.60 -3.88
N VAL A 278 -5.24 0.19 -4.37
CA VAL A 278 -5.56 -1.21 -4.70
C VAL A 278 -6.18 -1.33 -6.10
N TYR A 279 -6.35 -2.57 -6.54
CA TYR A 279 -7.18 -2.94 -7.68
C TYR A 279 -7.76 -4.33 -7.48
N ASN A 280 -8.79 -4.67 -8.25
CA ASN A 280 -9.35 -6.01 -8.26
C ASN A 280 -8.70 -6.88 -9.36
N GLY A 281 -8.19 -8.05 -8.99
CA GLY A 281 -7.55 -8.98 -9.93
C GLY A 281 -7.08 -10.29 -9.30
N PRO A 282 -6.59 -11.23 -10.12
CA PRO A 282 -6.08 -12.51 -9.62
C PRO A 282 -4.80 -12.30 -8.81
N THR A 283 -4.57 -13.17 -7.83
CA THR A 283 -3.34 -13.17 -7.03
C THR A 283 -2.11 -13.38 -7.93
N PRO A 284 -1.12 -12.47 -7.91
CA PRO A 284 0.11 -12.64 -8.69
C PRO A 284 0.88 -13.89 -8.27
N LYS A 285 1.52 -14.56 -9.25
CA LYS A 285 2.38 -15.74 -8.97
C LYS A 285 3.58 -15.39 -8.08
N PHE A 286 4.08 -14.15 -8.19
CA PHE A 286 5.19 -13.65 -7.40
C PHE A 286 4.74 -12.39 -6.66
N LEU A 287 4.85 -12.43 -5.34
CA LEU A 287 4.59 -11.29 -4.49
C LEU A 287 5.88 -10.50 -4.30
N ASN A 288 5.79 -9.18 -4.38
CA ASN A 288 6.89 -8.26 -4.10
C ASN A 288 6.43 -7.28 -3.01
N ALA A 289 7.36 -6.53 -2.40
CA ALA A 289 7.02 -5.41 -1.50
C ALA A 289 7.71 -4.09 -1.86
N ARG A 290 8.57 -4.10 -2.90
CA ARG A 290 9.37 -2.92 -3.27
C ARG A 290 8.64 -1.96 -4.19
N ALA A 291 7.95 -2.49 -5.20
CA ALA A 291 7.25 -1.71 -6.21
C ALA A 291 6.02 -2.49 -6.68
N LEU A 292 4.86 -2.13 -6.15
CA LEU A 292 3.61 -2.85 -6.38
C LEU A 292 2.92 -2.35 -7.65
N ARG A 293 3.62 -2.31 -8.78
CA ARG A 293 3.04 -1.78 -10.03
C ARG A 293 1.85 -2.62 -10.48
N MET A 294 0.76 -1.94 -10.82
CA MET A 294 -0.39 -2.60 -11.42
C MET A 294 0.01 -3.21 -12.78
N PRO A 295 -0.36 -4.47 -13.07
CA PRO A 295 -0.14 -5.06 -14.38
C PRO A 295 -0.87 -4.30 -15.49
N ASN A 296 -0.26 -4.19 -16.68
CA ASN A 296 -0.88 -3.54 -17.85
C ASN A 296 -2.22 -4.19 -18.27
N LYS A 297 -2.36 -5.49 -18.00
CA LYS A 297 -3.58 -6.27 -18.21
C LYS A 297 -3.95 -6.91 -16.87
N PRO A 298 -4.64 -6.20 -15.97
CA PRO A 298 -5.18 -6.82 -14.77
C PRO A 298 -6.13 -7.92 -15.25
N GLY A 299 -5.89 -9.16 -14.81
CA GLY A 299 -6.82 -10.25 -15.14
C GLY A 299 -8.23 -9.92 -14.65
N LYS A 300 -9.24 -10.68 -15.12
CA LYS A 300 -10.60 -10.52 -14.60
C LYS A 300 -10.62 -10.72 -13.08
N LYS A 301 -11.48 -9.97 -12.39
CA LYS A 301 -11.76 -10.15 -10.96
C LYS A 301 -12.02 -11.65 -10.69
N PRO A 302 -11.28 -12.28 -9.76
CA PRO A 302 -11.45 -13.71 -9.51
C PRO A 302 -12.88 -14.03 -9.10
N PRO A 303 -13.35 -15.26 -9.36
CA PRO A 303 -14.68 -15.66 -8.96
C PRO A 303 -14.84 -15.49 -7.46
N VAL A 304 -16.04 -15.07 -7.12
CA VAL A 304 -16.40 -14.45 -5.86
C VAL A 304 -16.55 -15.47 -4.71
N THR A 305 -16.38 -16.76 -4.99
CA THR A 305 -16.55 -17.85 -4.03
C THR A 305 -15.24 -18.18 -3.32
N SER A 306 -15.16 -17.88 -2.02
CA SER A 306 -14.10 -18.35 -1.12
C SER A 306 -14.52 -19.64 -0.41
N HIS A 307 -13.65 -20.15 0.46
CA HIS A 307 -13.96 -21.26 1.36
C HIS A 307 -13.76 -20.81 2.81
N ILE A 308 -14.55 -21.35 3.73
CA ILE A 308 -14.27 -21.27 5.16
C ILE A 308 -12.99 -22.07 5.43
N LEU A 309 -12.03 -21.48 6.13
CA LEU A 309 -10.81 -22.18 6.54
C LEU A 309 -10.97 -22.60 8.00
N LEU A 310 -11.07 -23.91 8.25
CA LEU A 310 -11.28 -24.44 9.60
C LEU A 310 -10.07 -24.12 10.48
N GLY A 311 -10.31 -23.54 11.66
CA GLY A 311 -9.25 -23.05 12.54
C GLY A 311 -8.36 -21.97 11.89
N GLY A 312 -8.79 -21.36 10.77
CA GLY A 312 -8.02 -20.39 10.03
C GLY A 312 -6.89 -20.95 9.16
N ALA A 313 -6.81 -22.27 8.97
CA ALA A 313 -5.71 -22.94 8.24
C ALA A 313 -5.98 -23.06 6.73
N LEU A 314 -5.02 -22.64 5.89
CA LEU A 314 -5.15 -22.69 4.43
C LEU A 314 -5.32 -24.11 3.88
N GLU A 315 -4.78 -25.08 4.61
CA GLU A 315 -4.78 -26.49 4.26
C GLU A 315 -6.10 -27.19 4.63
N ALA A 316 -7.01 -26.51 5.34
CA ALA A 316 -8.29 -27.06 5.80
C ALA A 316 -9.51 -26.27 5.27
N PRO A 317 -9.71 -26.21 3.93
CA PRO A 317 -10.91 -25.61 3.36
C PRO A 317 -12.15 -26.47 3.66
N SER A 318 -13.22 -25.80 4.03
CA SER A 318 -14.55 -26.37 4.27
C SER A 318 -15.54 -25.76 3.27
N ASP A 319 -16.74 -25.41 3.73
CA ASP A 319 -17.83 -24.96 2.88
C ASP A 319 -17.47 -23.73 2.05
N LYS A 320 -18.01 -23.72 0.83
CA LYS A 320 -17.97 -22.54 -0.04
C LYS A 320 -18.81 -21.41 0.56
N VAL A 321 -18.32 -20.19 0.38
CA VAL A 321 -18.96 -18.98 0.86
C VAL A 321 -18.72 -17.85 -0.14
N GLY A 322 -19.78 -17.11 -0.46
CA GLY A 322 -19.69 -15.90 -1.27
C GLY A 322 -19.66 -14.64 -0.38
N PRO A 323 -19.50 -13.45 -0.97
CA PRO A 323 -19.66 -12.19 -0.30
C PRO A 323 -21.03 -12.09 0.33
N GLY A 324 -21.04 -11.43 1.46
CA GLY A 324 -22.25 -11.15 2.19
C GLY A 324 -21.94 -10.19 3.32
N VAL A 325 -22.95 -9.95 4.13
CA VAL A 325 -22.88 -9.08 5.31
C VAL A 325 -22.88 -9.92 6.58
N LEU A 326 -22.75 -9.24 7.72
CA LEU A 326 -22.94 -9.86 9.01
C LEU A 326 -24.42 -10.28 9.14
N SER A 327 -24.65 -11.58 9.31
CA SER A 327 -25.99 -12.17 9.45
C SER A 327 -26.76 -11.62 10.64
N ALA A 328 -26.05 -11.18 11.70
CA ALA A 328 -26.63 -10.51 12.86
C ALA A 328 -27.36 -9.19 12.52
N LEU A 329 -27.03 -8.55 11.40
CA LEU A 329 -27.70 -7.32 10.98
C LEU A 329 -29.04 -7.60 10.26
N ALA A 330 -29.33 -8.86 9.94
CA ALA A 330 -30.52 -9.29 9.21
C ALA A 330 -30.77 -8.51 7.90
N VAL A 331 -29.71 -7.96 7.28
CA VAL A 331 -29.79 -7.26 6.00
C VAL A 331 -29.61 -8.27 4.86
N PRO A 332 -30.64 -8.57 4.05
CA PRO A 332 -30.50 -9.48 2.93
C PRO A 332 -29.69 -8.82 1.80
N VAL A 333 -28.64 -9.49 1.34
CA VAL A 333 -27.77 -9.08 0.21
C VAL A 333 -28.12 -9.80 -1.09
N SER A 334 -28.93 -10.86 -1.03
CA SER A 334 -29.43 -11.55 -2.22
C SER A 334 -30.81 -12.15 -1.96
N ALA A 335 -31.78 -11.79 -2.80
CA ALA A 335 -33.12 -12.39 -2.80
C ALA A 335 -33.18 -13.79 -3.44
N LYS A 336 -32.08 -14.29 -4.03
CA LYS A 336 -32.05 -15.51 -4.85
C LYS A 336 -31.20 -16.65 -4.29
N SER A 337 -30.54 -16.47 -3.14
CA SER A 337 -29.72 -17.52 -2.52
C SER A 337 -30.44 -18.20 -1.36
N ALA A 338 -30.20 -19.50 -1.17
CA ALA A 338 -30.71 -20.26 -0.02
C ALA A 338 -30.22 -19.70 1.34
N ASN A 339 -29.18 -18.86 1.33
CA ASN A 339 -28.77 -18.05 2.46
C ASN A 339 -28.74 -16.57 2.00
N PRO A 340 -29.65 -15.71 2.48
CA PRO A 340 -29.85 -14.36 1.93
C PRO A 340 -28.82 -13.34 2.42
N TYR A 341 -27.96 -13.73 3.36
CA TYR A 341 -26.97 -12.87 4.04
C TYR A 341 -25.56 -13.01 3.48
#